data_AF-A0A561UWI4-F1
#
_entry.id   AF-A0A561UWI4-F1
#
_cell.length_a   1.000
_cell.length_b   1.000
_cell.length_c   1.000
_cell.angle_alpha   90.00
_cell.angle_beta   90.00
_cell.angle_gamma   90.00
#
_symmetry.space_group_name_H-M   'P 1'
#
loop_
_entity.id
_entity.type
_entity.pdbx_description
1 polymer ?
#
loop_
_entity_poly.entity_id
_entity_poly.type
_entity_poly.pdbx_seq_one_letter_code
_entity_poly.pdbx_strand_id
1 'polypeptide(L)'
;MGMEVVVGMLIAWAAGKARRAGTELNGITDRALELTAQRLWDLVEAKLGTDPAIQRLVSESQQNGDATPSARTRAETALQDAADHDPRFAAALEAIVSSQASGGDTTAATGVPSSSVQAGGAAITGTVFGNIKANNKVVNRAARNPLLTVLAVALVLAALVFGIRALTASSGGDEGKAGSAAMVGNWKTSDSSSPKVFGEDGRCSGFYYNNGAPLDIGGPMTCTISSTPDADDRYTLVVTQSPNQATYKVAFDTADHAQVYSSSGQKIYEINRF
;
A
#
# COMPACT_ATOMS: atom_id res chain seq x y z
N MET A 1 -10.00 17.72 9.24
CA MET A 1 -9.56 16.53 8.49
C MET A 1 -8.06 16.26 8.63
N GLY A 2 -7.38 16.73 9.69
CA GLY A 2 -5.94 16.48 9.87
C GLY A 2 -5.61 15.32 10.81
N MET A 3 -6.48 15.02 11.77
CA MET A 3 -6.11 14.15 12.88
C MET A 3 -6.08 12.65 12.52
N GLU A 4 -6.97 12.22 11.62
CA GLU A 4 -6.94 10.87 11.04
C GLU A 4 -5.60 10.56 10.36
N VAL A 5 -5.01 11.55 9.67
CA VAL A 5 -3.70 11.44 9.00
C VAL A 5 -2.58 11.32 10.03
N VAL A 6 -2.61 12.17 11.07
CA VAL A 6 -1.63 12.12 12.18
C VAL A 6 -1.67 10.75 12.86
N VAL A 7 -2.86 10.25 13.20
CA VAL A 7 -3.04 8.92 13.80
C VAL A 7 -2.52 7.82 12.87
N GLY A 8 -2.83 7.89 11.57
CA GLY A 8 -2.31 6.95 10.58
C GLY A 8 -0.78 6.93 10.51
N MET A 9 -0.14 8.10 10.54
CA MET A 9 1.32 8.22 10.56
C MET A 9 1.94 7.66 11.85
N LEU A 10 1.30 7.87 13.00
CA LEU A 10 1.74 7.31 14.28
C LEU A 10 1.65 5.78 14.30
N ILE A 11 0.58 5.21 13.75
CA ILE A 11 0.42 3.75 13.60
C ILE A 11 1.52 3.20 12.70
N ALA A 12 1.75 3.83 11.54
CA ALA A 12 2.78 3.42 10.60
C ALA A 12 4.19 3.48 11.22
N TRP A 13 4.49 4.53 11.98
CA TRP A 13 5.74 4.65 12.75
C TRP A 13 5.87 3.52 13.78
N ALA A 14 4.84 3.28 14.57
CA ALA A 14 4.85 2.29 15.65
C ALA A 14 5.01 0.86 15.09
N ALA A 15 4.27 0.53 14.02
CA ALA A 15 4.40 -0.73 13.31
C ALA A 15 5.80 -0.90 12.67
N GLY A 16 6.36 0.16 12.10
CA GLY A 16 7.71 0.17 11.52
C GLY A 16 8.81 -0.06 12.58
N LYS A 17 8.68 0.56 13.75
CA LYS A 17 9.64 0.40 14.86
C LYS A 17 9.75 -1.04 15.35
N ALA A 18 8.63 -1.77 15.42
CA ALA A 18 8.62 -3.19 15.79
C ALA A 18 9.37 -4.07 14.77
N ARG A 19 9.26 -3.76 13.47
CA ARG A 19 9.96 -4.50 12.40
C ARG A 19 11.46 -4.22 12.37
N ARG A 20 11.87 -2.97 12.67
CA ARG A 20 13.29 -2.57 12.69
C ARG A 20 14.09 -3.21 13.82
N ALA A 21 13.45 -3.61 14.93
CA ALA A 21 14.12 -4.38 15.97
C ALA A 21 14.54 -5.80 15.52
N GLY A 22 14.04 -6.28 14.36
CA GLY A 22 14.35 -7.60 13.81
C GLY A 22 15.17 -7.63 12.51
N THR A 23 15.22 -6.53 11.73
CA THR A 23 15.89 -6.50 10.42
C THR A 23 16.15 -5.06 9.94
N GLU A 24 17.42 -4.71 9.69
CA GLU A 24 17.79 -3.51 8.91
C GLU A 24 17.45 -3.76 7.43
N LEU A 25 16.48 -3.04 6.87
CA LEU A 25 16.14 -3.09 5.45
C LEU A 25 16.67 -1.84 4.74
N ASN A 26 17.44 -2.08 3.68
CA ASN A 26 18.09 -1.08 2.84
C ASN A 26 17.06 -0.37 1.94
N GLY A 27 16.80 0.92 2.20
CA GLY A 27 16.00 1.78 1.31
C GLY A 27 16.23 3.26 1.61
N ILE A 28 16.72 4.02 0.61
CA ILE A 28 17.06 5.44 0.75
C ILE A 28 15.79 6.32 0.76
N THR A 29 14.73 5.88 0.09
CA THR A 29 13.45 6.63 0.00
C THR A 29 12.61 6.52 1.27
N ASP A 30 12.74 5.43 2.03
CA ASP A 30 12.06 5.26 3.32
C ASP A 30 12.57 6.24 4.38
N ARG A 31 13.80 6.74 4.22
CA ARG A 31 14.45 7.58 5.23
C ARG A 31 13.78 8.94 5.42
N ALA A 32 13.29 9.56 4.35
CA ALA A 32 12.61 10.85 4.44
C ALA A 32 11.25 10.72 5.13
N LEU A 33 10.45 9.72 4.75
CA LEU A 33 9.17 9.42 5.38
C LEU A 33 9.36 9.00 6.84
N GLU A 34 10.37 8.19 7.11
CA GLU A 34 10.74 7.76 8.47
C GLU A 34 11.18 8.93 9.35
N LEU A 35 11.97 9.88 8.82
CA LEU A 35 12.34 11.08 9.55
C LEU A 35 11.12 11.96 9.88
N THR A 36 10.17 12.09 8.96
CA THR A 36 8.93 12.84 9.22
C THR A 36 8.07 12.14 10.27
N ALA A 37 7.92 10.82 10.17
CA ALA A 37 7.17 10.03 11.14
C ALA A 37 7.83 10.04 12.53
N GLN A 38 9.17 10.03 12.57
CA GLN A 38 9.94 10.18 13.81
C GLN A 38 9.74 11.57 14.44
N ARG A 39 9.82 12.65 13.65
CA ARG A 39 9.56 14.02 14.15
C ARG A 39 8.15 14.16 14.69
N LEU A 40 7.17 13.55 14.02
CA LEU A 40 5.79 13.52 14.50
C LEU A 40 5.69 12.80 15.85
N TRP A 41 6.33 11.64 15.97
CA TRP A 41 6.38 10.91 17.24
C TRP A 41 7.03 11.74 18.34
N ASP A 42 8.20 12.35 18.10
CA ASP A 42 8.91 13.14 19.11
C ASP A 42 8.05 14.31 19.61
N LEU A 43 7.31 14.96 18.71
CA LEU A 43 6.38 16.04 19.05
C LEU A 43 5.22 15.53 19.92
N VAL A 44 4.62 14.40 19.55
CA VAL A 44 3.50 13.78 20.29
C VAL A 44 3.96 13.23 21.63
N GLU A 45 5.13 12.60 21.70
CA GLU A 45 5.74 12.08 22.93
C GLU A 45 6.04 13.21 23.91
N ALA A 46 6.59 14.33 23.44
CA ALA A 46 6.85 15.50 24.27
C ALA A 46 5.57 16.09 24.89
N LYS A 47 4.43 16.02 24.17
CA LYS A 47 3.15 16.59 24.61
C LYS A 47 2.28 15.60 25.40
N LEU A 48 2.26 14.33 24.99
CA LEU A 48 1.28 13.31 25.37
C LEU A 48 1.95 11.96 25.73
N GLY A 49 3.25 11.90 26.03
CA GLY A 49 3.96 10.64 26.31
C GLY A 49 3.38 9.83 27.48
N THR A 50 2.70 10.47 28.43
CA THR A 50 2.00 9.82 29.55
C THR A 50 0.51 9.59 29.30
N ASP A 51 -0.01 9.99 28.14
CA ASP A 51 -1.41 9.81 27.79
C ASP A 51 -1.72 8.33 27.49
N PRO A 52 -2.70 7.71 28.18
CA PRO A 52 -2.99 6.30 28.02
C PRO A 52 -3.56 5.93 26.65
N ALA A 53 -4.20 6.87 25.93
CA ALA A 53 -4.69 6.63 24.58
C ALA A 53 -3.54 6.51 23.58
N ILE A 54 -2.52 7.37 23.70
CA ILE A 54 -1.31 7.30 22.86
C ILE A 54 -0.51 6.03 23.15
N GLN A 55 -0.28 5.71 24.43
CA GLN A 55 0.44 4.49 24.80
C GLN A 55 -0.25 3.23 24.27
N ARG A 56 -1.58 3.18 24.36
CA ARG A 56 -2.36 2.07 23.83
C ARG A 56 -2.29 1.97 22.30
N LEU A 57 -2.40 3.09 21.59
CA LEU A 57 -2.27 3.14 20.13
C LEU A 57 -0.92 2.54 19.69
N VAL A 58 0.17 2.98 20.32
CA VAL A 58 1.52 2.54 20.01
C VAL A 58 1.71 1.06 20.31
N SER A 59 1.28 0.60 21.48
CA SER A 59 1.41 -0.80 21.89
C SER A 59 0.63 -1.75 20.96
N GLU A 60 -0.63 -1.42 20.64
CA GLU A 60 -1.43 -2.24 19.71
C GLU A 60 -0.81 -2.27 18.31
N SER A 61 -0.32 -1.12 17.81
CA SER A 61 0.31 -1.02 16.49
C SER A 61 1.63 -1.78 16.40
N GLN A 62 2.44 -1.77 17.47
CA GLN A 62 3.68 -2.54 17.53
C GLN A 62 3.43 -4.04 17.51
N GLN A 63 2.38 -4.52 18.20
CA GLN A 63 2.07 -5.94 18.31
C GLN A 63 1.40 -6.51 17.06
N ASN A 64 0.45 -5.77 16.49
CA ASN A 64 -0.42 -6.29 15.42
C ASN A 64 -0.12 -5.70 14.04
N GLY A 65 0.82 -4.74 13.96
CA GLY A 65 1.05 -3.93 12.76
C GLY A 65 -0.04 -2.89 12.51
N ASP A 66 -1.06 -2.80 13.38
CA ASP A 66 -2.15 -1.84 13.32
C ASP A 66 -2.82 -1.68 14.70
N ALA A 67 -3.51 -0.56 14.94
CA ALA A 67 -4.30 -0.30 16.13
C ALA A 67 -5.78 -0.65 15.93
N THR A 68 -6.44 -1.12 17.00
CA THR A 68 -7.89 -1.36 16.96
C THR A 68 -8.66 -0.06 16.71
N PRO A 69 -9.88 -0.12 16.11
CA PRO A 69 -10.70 1.08 15.89
C PRO A 69 -10.91 1.90 17.17
N SER A 70 -11.09 1.23 18.31
CA SER A 70 -11.29 1.89 19.61
C SER A 70 -10.05 2.65 20.11
N ALA A 71 -8.84 2.18 19.79
CA ALA A 71 -7.60 2.83 20.16
C ALA A 71 -7.34 4.04 19.24
N ARG A 72 -7.63 3.90 17.94
CA ARG A 72 -7.56 5.00 16.96
C ARG A 72 -8.44 6.17 17.38
N THR A 73 -9.73 5.92 17.63
CA THR A 73 -10.67 6.99 18.04
C THR A 73 -10.22 7.69 19.32
N ARG A 74 -9.73 6.94 20.32
CA ARG A 74 -9.26 7.56 21.57
C ARG A 74 -7.99 8.39 21.39
N ALA A 75 -7.04 7.91 20.59
CA ALA A 75 -5.84 8.68 20.29
C ALA A 75 -6.19 9.95 19.50
N GLU A 76 -7.13 9.86 18.55
CA GLU A 76 -7.64 11.02 17.82
C GLU A 76 -8.26 12.05 18.75
N THR A 77 -9.13 11.63 19.68
CA THR A 77 -9.71 12.52 20.69
C THR A 77 -8.64 13.16 21.56
N ALA A 78 -7.67 12.39 22.08
CA ALA A 78 -6.60 12.92 22.92
C ALA A 78 -5.72 13.94 22.18
N LEU A 79 -5.38 13.67 20.92
CA LEU A 79 -4.63 14.61 20.08
C LEU A 79 -5.43 15.87 19.77
N GLN A 80 -6.74 15.74 19.51
CA GLN A 80 -7.61 16.87 19.23
C GLN A 80 -7.76 17.76 20.47
N ASP A 81 -8.04 17.16 21.62
CA ASP A 81 -8.12 17.86 22.90
C ASP A 81 -6.80 18.60 23.19
N ALA A 82 -5.64 17.97 22.95
CA ALA A 82 -4.35 18.60 23.14
C ALA A 82 -4.09 19.77 22.18
N ALA A 83 -4.52 19.66 20.92
CA ALA A 83 -4.41 20.71 19.91
C ALA A 83 -5.33 21.90 20.22
N ASP A 84 -6.54 21.63 20.71
CA ASP A 84 -7.52 22.65 21.09
C ASP A 84 -7.03 23.48 22.30
N HIS A 85 -6.29 22.86 23.22
CA HIS A 85 -5.73 23.53 24.40
C HIS A 85 -4.33 24.12 24.19
N ASP A 86 -3.63 23.76 23.10
CA ASP A 86 -2.29 24.25 22.79
C ASP A 86 -2.14 24.59 21.30
N PRO A 87 -2.36 25.87 20.93
CA PRO A 87 -2.23 26.32 19.54
C PRO A 87 -0.83 26.12 18.95
N ARG A 88 0.23 26.09 19.78
CA ARG A 88 1.60 25.85 19.29
C ARG A 88 1.77 24.39 18.90
N PHE A 89 1.20 23.47 19.67
CA PHE A 89 1.18 22.05 19.34
C PHE A 89 0.37 21.81 18.05
N ALA A 90 -0.80 22.44 17.92
CA ALA A 90 -1.61 22.35 16.71
C ALA A 90 -0.84 22.84 15.46
N ALA A 91 -0.19 24.01 15.55
CA ALA A 91 0.61 24.56 14.46
C ALA A 91 1.82 23.66 14.10
N ALA A 92 2.46 23.05 15.10
CA ALA A 92 3.56 22.11 14.89
C ALA A 92 3.10 20.83 14.18
N LEU A 93 1.95 20.27 14.58
CA LEU A 93 1.34 19.12 13.88
C LEU A 93 1.03 19.46 12.42
N GLU A 94 0.40 20.61 12.17
CA GLU A 94 0.06 21.06 10.83
C GLU A 94 1.31 21.27 9.95
N ALA A 95 2.36 21.86 10.50
CA ALA A 95 3.63 22.04 9.78
C ALA A 95 4.25 20.71 9.36
N ILE A 96 4.22 19.70 10.24
CA ILE A 96 4.75 18.36 9.92
C ILE A 96 3.92 17.70 8.82
N VAL A 97 2.60 17.70 8.92
CA VAL A 97 1.71 17.08 7.92
C VAL A 97 1.80 17.80 6.56
N SER A 98 1.89 19.13 6.55
CA SER A 98 1.97 19.92 5.31
C SER A 98 3.30 19.74 4.58
N SER A 99 4.39 19.50 5.33
CA SER A 99 5.69 19.19 4.73
C SER A 99 5.69 17.88 3.94
N GLN A 100 4.80 16.94 4.30
CA GLN A 100 4.63 15.68 3.56
C GLN A 100 3.86 15.90 2.25
N ALA A 101 2.83 16.76 2.25
CA ALA A 101 2.05 17.08 1.05
C ALA A 101 2.88 17.79 -0.04
N SER A 102 3.92 18.52 0.37
CA SER A 102 4.82 19.27 -0.54
C SER A 102 5.99 18.43 -1.07
N GLY A 103 6.22 17.23 -0.54
CA GLY A 103 7.35 16.37 -0.91
C GLY A 103 7.21 15.63 -2.25
N GLY A 104 6.11 15.83 -2.97
CA GLY A 104 5.86 15.21 -4.29
C GLY A 104 6.50 15.94 -5.48
N ASP A 105 6.90 17.21 -5.31
CA ASP A 105 7.50 18.02 -6.37
C ASP A 105 9.00 18.24 -6.11
N THR A 106 9.79 17.17 -6.28
CA THR A 106 11.24 17.34 -6.44
C THR A 106 11.56 17.47 -7.92
N THR A 107 11.36 18.67 -8.46
CA THR A 107 11.92 19.07 -9.76
C THR A 107 13.44 19.18 -9.62
N ALA A 108 14.17 18.29 -10.28
CA ALA A 108 15.62 18.39 -10.40
C ALA A 108 16.01 19.31 -11.58
N ALA A 109 16.57 20.47 -11.22
CA ALA A 109 17.63 21.27 -11.85
C ALA A 109 17.44 21.91 -13.26
N THR A 110 17.66 23.24 -13.35
CA THR A 110 18.96 23.85 -13.75
C THR A 110 18.93 25.40 -13.68
N GLY A 111 19.96 26.02 -13.06
CA GLY A 111 20.61 27.23 -13.59
C GLY A 111 20.27 28.64 -13.07
N VAL A 112 21.15 29.17 -12.19
CA VAL A 112 21.68 30.57 -12.06
C VAL A 112 20.74 31.69 -11.54
N PRO A 113 21.22 32.65 -10.69
CA PRO A 113 20.35 33.62 -10.04
C PRO A 113 20.17 34.89 -10.86
N SER A 114 18.95 35.41 -10.89
CA SER A 114 18.69 36.81 -11.24
C SER A 114 17.60 37.38 -10.36
N SER A 115 17.98 38.41 -9.61
CA SER A 115 17.09 39.29 -8.88
C SER A 115 16.13 39.99 -9.85
N SER A 116 14.82 39.92 -9.60
CA SER A 116 13.89 41.00 -9.94
C SER A 116 12.56 40.87 -9.19
N VAL A 117 12.01 42.03 -8.88
CA VAL A 117 10.90 42.35 -7.99
C VAL A 117 9.57 42.39 -8.75
N GLN A 118 8.54 41.74 -8.17
CA GLN A 118 7.12 42.16 -8.00
C GLN A 118 6.21 42.59 -9.19
N ALA A 119 4.94 42.17 -9.03
CA ALA A 119 3.67 42.76 -9.47
C ALA A 119 3.07 42.36 -10.85
N GLY A 120 1.79 41.97 -10.82
CA GLY A 120 0.88 42.01 -11.97
C GLY A 120 0.13 40.70 -12.21
N GLY A 121 -1.19 40.71 -11.96
CA GLY A 121 -2.03 39.53 -12.02
C GLY A 121 -2.18 38.90 -13.41
N ALA A 122 -2.39 37.59 -13.40
CA ALA A 122 -3.08 36.87 -14.46
C ALA A 122 -3.91 35.75 -13.80
N ALA A 123 -5.22 35.92 -13.83
CA ALA A 123 -6.17 34.89 -13.46
C ALA A 123 -6.21 33.86 -14.59
N ILE A 124 -5.89 32.60 -14.28
CA ILE A 124 -6.22 31.47 -15.17
C ILE A 124 -7.51 30.86 -14.63
N THR A 125 -8.61 31.28 -15.25
CA THR A 125 -9.90 30.60 -15.24
C THR A 125 -9.78 29.23 -15.90
N GLY A 126 -9.99 28.15 -15.14
CA GLY A 126 -10.13 26.79 -15.63
C GLY A 126 -11.24 26.08 -14.85
N THR A 127 -12.46 26.17 -15.36
CA THR A 127 -13.63 25.41 -14.91
C THR A 127 -13.48 23.93 -15.26
N VAL A 128 -13.73 23.05 -14.28
CA VAL A 128 -14.62 21.87 -14.28
C VAL A 128 -14.15 20.94 -13.15
N PHE A 129 -14.69 21.14 -11.94
CA PHE A 129 -14.77 20.06 -10.95
C PHE A 129 -16.22 19.58 -10.93
N GLY A 130 -16.47 18.47 -11.62
CA GLY A 130 -17.70 17.72 -11.44
C GLY A 130 -17.78 17.20 -10.01
N ASN A 131 -18.91 17.42 -9.36
CA ASN A 131 -19.26 16.85 -8.06
C ASN A 131 -19.15 15.32 -8.10
N ILE A 132 -18.12 14.75 -7.46
CA ILE A 132 -18.08 13.30 -7.19
C ILE A 132 -18.74 13.08 -5.83
N LYS A 133 -20.03 12.73 -5.86
CA LYS A 133 -20.77 12.26 -4.70
C LYS A 133 -20.45 10.78 -4.48
N ALA A 134 -19.36 10.49 -3.78
CA ALA A 134 -19.01 9.14 -3.38
C ALA A 134 -19.95 8.66 -2.27
N ASN A 135 -21.02 7.95 -2.65
CA ASN A 135 -21.85 7.19 -1.72
C ASN A 135 -21.10 5.93 -1.29
N ASN A 136 -20.22 6.07 -0.29
CA ASN A 136 -19.51 4.94 0.30
C ASN A 136 -20.42 4.24 1.31
N LYS A 137 -21.18 3.24 0.86
CA LYS A 137 -22.02 2.40 1.73
C LYS A 137 -21.50 0.97 1.73
N VAL A 138 -20.30 0.77 2.25
CA VAL A 138 -19.84 -0.55 2.72
C VAL A 138 -19.87 -0.54 4.24
N VAL A 139 -21.09 -0.55 4.78
CA VAL A 139 -21.32 -0.75 6.20
C VAL A 139 -21.10 -2.24 6.51
N ASN A 140 -19.96 -2.53 7.13
CA ASN A 140 -19.82 -3.43 8.27
C ASN A 140 -20.94 -4.49 8.43
N ARG A 141 -20.85 -5.58 7.65
CA ARG A 141 -21.73 -6.75 7.81
C ARG A 141 -21.22 -7.73 8.88
N ALA A 142 -19.97 -7.59 9.34
CA ALA A 142 -19.34 -8.45 10.33
C ALA A 142 -19.76 -8.15 11.78
N ALA A 143 -20.20 -6.92 12.09
CA ALA A 143 -20.65 -6.55 13.44
C ALA A 143 -22.09 -6.98 13.79
N ARG A 144 -22.84 -7.61 12.88
CA ARG A 144 -24.26 -7.94 13.10
C ARG A 144 -24.54 -9.39 13.51
N ASN A 145 -23.63 -10.34 13.30
CA ASN A 145 -23.87 -11.76 13.60
C ASN A 145 -22.60 -12.46 14.16
N PRO A 146 -22.34 -12.39 15.48
CA PRO A 146 -21.16 -13.01 16.09
C PRO A 146 -21.17 -14.55 16.08
N LEU A 147 -22.30 -15.17 15.71
CA LEU A 147 -22.48 -16.63 15.73
C LEU A 147 -21.99 -17.31 14.44
N LEU A 148 -21.93 -16.58 13.31
CA LEU A 148 -21.43 -17.10 12.03
C LEU A 148 -19.90 -17.05 11.90
N THR A 149 -19.24 -16.14 12.63
CA THR A 149 -17.77 -16.03 12.64
C THR A 149 -17.09 -17.14 13.44
N VAL A 150 -17.72 -17.65 14.50
CA VAL A 150 -17.17 -18.76 15.30
C VAL A 150 -17.16 -20.08 14.51
N LEU A 151 -18.19 -20.34 13.69
CA LEU A 151 -18.26 -21.54 12.84
C LEU A 151 -17.21 -21.54 11.71
N ALA A 152 -16.88 -20.37 11.16
CA ALA A 152 -15.86 -20.26 10.11
C ALA A 152 -14.44 -20.51 10.64
N VAL A 153 -14.12 -20.06 11.86
CA VAL A 153 -12.80 -20.28 12.48
C VAL A 153 -12.60 -21.74 12.91
N ALA A 154 -13.67 -22.43 13.35
CA ALA A 154 -13.58 -23.84 13.74
C ALA A 154 -13.29 -24.78 12.55
N LEU A 155 -13.80 -24.47 11.34
CA LEU A 155 -13.55 -25.27 10.14
C LEU A 155 -12.10 -25.15 9.63
N VAL A 156 -11.47 -23.99 9.79
CA VAL A 156 -10.06 -23.78 9.41
C VAL A 156 -9.10 -24.54 10.33
N LEU A 157 -9.43 -24.68 11.62
CA LEU A 157 -8.62 -25.44 12.57
C LEU A 157 -8.75 -26.96 12.41
N ALA A 158 -9.91 -27.46 11.95
CA ALA A 158 -10.09 -28.90 11.68
C ALA A 158 -9.28 -29.38 10.45
N ALA A 159 -9.03 -28.51 9.47
CA ALA A 159 -8.23 -28.83 8.29
C ALA A 159 -6.73 -29.02 8.58
N LEU A 160 -6.22 -28.49 9.70
CA LEU A 160 -4.80 -28.59 10.06
C LEU A 160 -4.44 -29.88 10.82
N VAL A 161 -5.42 -30.63 11.36
CA VAL A 161 -5.16 -31.83 12.18
C VAL A 161 -5.27 -33.15 11.39
N PHE A 162 -5.90 -33.15 10.21
CA PHE A 162 -6.09 -34.37 9.40
C PHE A 162 -5.37 -34.39 8.04
N GLY A 163 -4.57 -33.37 7.70
CA GLY A 163 -4.00 -33.17 6.36
C GLY A 163 -2.59 -33.71 6.10
N ILE A 164 -2.10 -34.72 6.83
CA ILE A 164 -0.84 -35.41 6.46
C ILE A 164 -1.17 -36.85 6.08
N ARG A 165 -1.62 -37.08 4.84
CA ARG A 165 -1.37 -38.34 4.13
C ARG A 165 -1.30 -38.14 2.61
N ALA A 166 -0.22 -38.70 2.08
CA ALA A 166 0.04 -39.08 0.68
C ALA A 166 0.40 -37.98 -0.32
N LEU A 167 1.73 -37.83 -0.50
CA LEU A 167 2.31 -37.72 -1.84
C LEU A 167 1.82 -38.91 -2.68
N THR A 168 1.04 -38.64 -3.71
CA THR A 168 1.00 -39.46 -4.92
C THR A 168 1.00 -38.49 -6.09
N ALA A 169 2.12 -38.46 -6.80
CA ALA A 169 2.21 -37.89 -8.12
C ALA A 169 1.20 -38.57 -9.03
N SER A 170 0.23 -37.81 -9.53
CA SER A 170 -0.60 -38.18 -10.67
C SER A 170 -0.41 -37.11 -11.74
N SER A 171 0.50 -37.41 -12.67
CA SER A 171 0.50 -36.85 -14.01
C SER A 171 -0.79 -37.30 -14.72
N GLY A 172 -1.86 -36.54 -14.54
CA GLY A 172 -3.15 -36.70 -15.22
C GLY A 172 -3.49 -35.37 -15.87
N GLY A 173 -3.47 -35.35 -17.21
CA GLY A 173 -3.76 -34.17 -18.01
C GLY A 173 -5.23 -33.77 -17.95
N ASP A 174 -5.57 -33.01 -16.93
CA ASP A 174 -6.43 -31.85 -17.16
C ASP A 174 -5.52 -30.77 -17.74
N GLU A 175 -5.92 -30.10 -18.83
CA GLU A 175 -5.37 -28.79 -19.21
C GLU A 175 -5.84 -27.77 -18.15
N GLY A 176 -5.39 -28.01 -16.91
CA GLY A 176 -5.72 -27.26 -15.73
C GLY A 176 -5.16 -25.87 -15.88
N LYS A 177 -6.04 -24.89 -15.72
CA LYS A 177 -5.71 -23.47 -15.70
C LYS A 177 -4.42 -23.25 -14.90
N ALA A 178 -3.46 -22.56 -15.50
CA ALA A 178 -2.14 -22.49 -14.92
C ALA A 178 -2.15 -21.76 -13.56
N GLY A 179 -1.41 -22.32 -12.60
CA GLY A 179 -1.25 -21.73 -11.28
C GLY A 179 -0.34 -20.50 -11.29
N SER A 180 -0.24 -19.79 -10.15
CA SER A 180 0.64 -18.61 -10.04
C SER A 180 2.12 -18.89 -10.30
N ALA A 181 2.59 -20.12 -10.12
CA ALA A 181 3.93 -20.55 -10.50
C ALA A 181 4.23 -20.38 -12.00
N ALA A 182 3.19 -20.40 -12.85
CA ALA A 182 3.34 -20.12 -14.26
C ALA A 182 3.81 -18.68 -14.51
N MET A 183 3.66 -17.74 -13.58
CA MET A 183 4.12 -16.36 -13.77
C MET A 183 5.64 -16.24 -14.03
N VAL A 184 6.45 -17.15 -13.50
CA VAL A 184 7.92 -17.10 -13.62
C VAL A 184 8.34 -17.25 -15.07
N GLY A 185 9.16 -16.33 -15.59
CA GLY A 185 9.75 -16.40 -16.93
C GLY A 185 9.79 -15.09 -17.68
N ASN A 186 10.01 -15.18 -19.00
CA ASN A 186 10.06 -14.06 -19.92
C ASN A 186 8.77 -13.97 -20.72
N TRP A 187 8.26 -12.75 -20.87
CA TRP A 187 6.93 -12.49 -21.40
C TRP A 187 6.96 -11.37 -22.43
N LYS A 188 6.37 -11.63 -23.58
CA LYS A 188 6.09 -10.63 -24.61
C LYS A 188 4.70 -10.05 -24.38
N THR A 189 4.56 -8.74 -24.51
CA THR A 189 3.30 -8.05 -24.29
C THR A 189 2.55 -7.77 -25.58
N SER A 190 1.23 -7.63 -25.48
CA SER A 190 0.38 -7.20 -26.59
C SER A 190 0.50 -5.72 -26.93
N ASP A 191 0.98 -4.89 -25.98
CA ASP A 191 1.03 -3.43 -26.08
C ASP A 191 2.33 -2.89 -26.68
N SER A 192 3.16 -3.75 -27.29
CA SER A 192 4.48 -3.43 -27.86
C SER A 192 5.53 -2.90 -26.88
N SER A 193 5.26 -2.97 -25.56
CA SER A 193 6.26 -2.63 -24.55
C SER A 193 7.41 -3.64 -24.52
N SER A 194 8.48 -3.26 -23.80
CA SER A 194 9.62 -4.15 -23.60
C SER A 194 9.19 -5.47 -22.94
N PRO A 195 9.90 -6.58 -23.23
CA PRO A 195 9.64 -7.86 -22.58
C PRO A 195 9.61 -7.72 -21.06
N LYS A 196 8.69 -8.44 -20.43
CA LYS A 196 8.58 -8.51 -18.98
C LYS A 196 9.30 -9.74 -18.47
N VAL A 197 9.97 -9.60 -17.34
CA VAL A 197 10.69 -10.71 -16.69
C VAL A 197 10.14 -10.86 -15.29
N PHE A 198 9.80 -12.08 -14.90
CA PHE A 198 9.42 -12.42 -13.54
C PHE A 198 10.34 -13.54 -13.03
N GLY A 199 11.20 -13.23 -12.07
CA GLY A 199 12.14 -14.16 -11.47
C GLY A 199 11.52 -14.98 -10.33
N GLU A 200 12.07 -16.15 -10.07
CA GLU A 200 11.69 -17.02 -8.93
C GLU A 200 11.99 -16.37 -7.57
N ASP A 201 12.97 -15.46 -7.54
CA ASP A 201 13.39 -14.71 -6.35
C ASP A 201 12.50 -13.48 -6.07
N GLY A 202 11.44 -13.28 -6.85
CA GLY A 202 10.55 -12.13 -6.75
C GLY A 202 11.11 -10.85 -7.37
N ARG A 203 12.27 -10.88 -8.04
CA ARG A 203 12.70 -9.75 -8.89
C ARG A 203 11.93 -9.75 -10.20
N CYS A 204 11.63 -8.59 -10.74
CA CYS A 204 10.95 -8.50 -12.02
C CYS A 204 11.31 -7.22 -12.79
N SER A 205 10.90 -7.15 -14.06
CA SER A 205 11.10 -5.96 -14.90
C SER A 205 9.90 -5.71 -15.81
N GLY A 206 9.61 -4.44 -16.09
CA GLY A 206 8.60 -4.03 -17.06
C GLY A 206 7.16 -4.21 -16.62
N PHE A 207 6.89 -4.56 -15.36
CA PHE A 207 5.53 -4.79 -14.84
C PHE A 207 4.87 -3.55 -14.25
N TYR A 208 5.61 -2.46 -14.01
CA TYR A 208 5.05 -1.24 -13.44
C TYR A 208 4.39 -0.37 -14.53
N TYR A 209 3.10 -0.06 -14.33
CA TYR A 209 2.26 0.73 -15.23
C TYR A 209 1.63 1.90 -14.49
N ASN A 210 1.62 3.06 -15.15
CA ASN A 210 0.90 4.25 -14.72
C ASN A 210 0.00 4.74 -15.86
N ASN A 211 -1.28 4.99 -15.57
CA ASN A 211 -2.26 5.46 -16.56
C ASN A 211 -2.31 4.63 -17.86
N GLY A 212 -2.16 3.30 -17.75
CA GLY A 212 -2.23 2.38 -18.89
C GLY A 212 -0.97 2.27 -19.73
N ALA A 213 0.11 2.99 -19.38
CA ALA A 213 1.40 2.88 -20.05
C ALA A 213 2.46 2.28 -19.10
N PRO A 214 3.43 1.49 -19.61
CA PRO A 214 4.59 1.07 -18.84
C PRO A 214 5.37 2.30 -18.35
N LEU A 215 5.77 2.28 -17.09
CA LEU A 215 6.60 3.33 -16.49
C LEU A 215 7.78 2.67 -15.78
N ASP A 216 9.00 3.02 -16.20
CA ASP A 216 10.21 2.67 -15.48
C ASP A 216 10.76 3.92 -14.79
N ILE A 217 10.66 3.95 -13.47
CA ILE A 217 11.21 5.06 -12.66
C ILE A 217 12.67 4.83 -12.25
N GLY A 218 13.30 3.76 -12.75
CA GLY A 218 14.64 3.35 -12.38
C GLY A 218 14.69 2.60 -11.04
N GLY A 219 15.84 1.96 -10.79
CA GLY A 219 16.07 1.19 -9.57
C GLY A 219 15.50 -0.24 -9.61
N PRO A 220 15.71 -1.03 -8.54
CA PRO A 220 15.26 -2.41 -8.48
C PRO A 220 13.73 -2.49 -8.41
N MET A 221 13.17 -3.46 -9.12
CA MET A 221 11.74 -3.77 -9.10
C MET A 221 11.53 -5.19 -8.57
N THR A 222 10.56 -5.33 -7.67
CA THR A 222 10.13 -6.62 -7.13
C THR A 222 8.65 -6.86 -7.42
N CYS A 223 8.30 -8.13 -7.62
CA CYS A 223 6.95 -8.58 -7.86
C CYS A 223 6.60 -9.69 -6.87
N THR A 224 5.37 -9.68 -6.39
CA THR A 224 4.80 -10.77 -5.60
C THR A 224 3.43 -11.12 -6.18
N ILE A 225 3.19 -12.40 -6.41
CA ILE A 225 1.91 -12.91 -6.90
C ILE A 225 1.26 -13.78 -5.83
N SER A 226 -0.06 -13.68 -5.66
CA SER A 226 -0.80 -14.50 -4.70
C SER A 226 -0.70 -15.99 -5.07
N SER A 227 -0.75 -16.87 -4.07
CA SER A 227 -0.73 -18.32 -4.28
C SER A 227 -2.07 -18.88 -4.76
N THR A 228 -3.17 -18.18 -4.48
CA THR A 228 -4.52 -18.55 -4.88
C THR A 228 -5.17 -17.41 -5.69
N PRO A 229 -6.04 -17.72 -6.64
CA PRO A 229 -6.83 -16.71 -7.33
C PRO A 229 -7.98 -16.19 -6.44
N ASP A 230 -8.57 -15.06 -6.84
CA ASP A 230 -9.79 -14.53 -6.25
C ASP A 230 -11.06 -15.16 -6.86
N ALA A 231 -12.23 -14.63 -6.51
CA ALA A 231 -13.53 -15.15 -6.96
C ALA A 231 -13.75 -15.05 -8.48
N ASP A 232 -13.01 -14.18 -9.17
CA ASP A 232 -13.04 -14.02 -10.62
C ASP A 232 -11.94 -14.86 -11.31
N ASP A 233 -11.32 -15.76 -10.56
CA ASP A 233 -10.23 -16.63 -10.98
C ASP A 233 -8.98 -15.85 -11.45
N ARG A 234 -8.65 -14.78 -10.70
CA ARG A 234 -7.48 -13.91 -10.94
C ARG A 234 -6.54 -13.86 -9.76
N TYR A 235 -5.25 -13.97 -10.03
CA TYR A 235 -4.19 -13.81 -9.05
C TYR A 235 -3.92 -12.33 -8.81
N THR A 236 -3.57 -11.98 -7.58
CA THR A 236 -3.16 -10.60 -7.23
C THR A 236 -1.67 -10.47 -7.44
N LEU A 237 -1.26 -9.55 -8.32
CA LEU A 237 0.13 -9.21 -8.57
C LEU A 237 0.44 -7.85 -7.96
N VAL A 238 1.36 -7.80 -7.01
CA VAL A 238 1.87 -6.56 -6.42
C VAL A 238 3.24 -6.28 -7.01
N VAL A 239 3.41 -5.13 -7.63
CA VAL A 239 4.67 -4.66 -8.22
C VAL A 239 5.16 -3.50 -7.38
N THR A 240 6.37 -3.62 -6.84
CA THR A 240 7.01 -2.59 -6.03
C THR A 240 8.26 -2.12 -6.75
N GLN A 241 8.31 -0.83 -7.07
CA GLN A 241 9.49 -0.13 -7.54
C GLN A 241 9.66 1.08 -6.61
N SER A 242 10.42 0.91 -5.53
CA SER A 242 10.41 1.85 -4.40
C SER A 242 10.67 3.29 -4.86
N PRO A 243 9.88 4.27 -4.39
CA PRO A 243 8.88 4.18 -3.31
C PRO A 243 7.48 3.76 -3.78
N ASN A 244 7.31 3.48 -5.07
CA ASN A 244 6.01 3.30 -5.68
C ASN A 244 5.58 1.83 -5.67
N GLN A 245 4.28 1.62 -5.53
CA GLN A 245 3.66 0.30 -5.57
C GLN A 245 2.39 0.34 -6.42
N ALA A 246 2.19 -0.71 -7.20
CA ALA A 246 0.98 -0.91 -7.97
C ALA A 246 0.46 -2.34 -7.79
N THR A 247 -0.87 -2.48 -7.81
CA THR A 247 -1.55 -3.77 -7.70
C THR A 247 -2.34 -4.05 -8.96
N TYR A 248 -2.12 -5.22 -9.53
CA TYR A 248 -2.77 -5.74 -10.71
C TYR A 248 -3.47 -7.07 -10.41
N LYS A 249 -4.30 -7.49 -11.36
CA LYS A 249 -4.87 -8.84 -11.37
C LYS A 249 -4.37 -9.58 -12.61
N VAL A 250 -4.02 -10.85 -12.46
CA VAL A 250 -3.51 -11.70 -13.54
C VAL A 250 -4.41 -12.91 -13.67
N ALA A 251 -4.96 -13.14 -14.85
CA ALA A 251 -5.69 -14.36 -15.18
C ALA A 251 -4.85 -15.17 -16.17
N PHE A 252 -4.50 -16.40 -15.83
CA PHE A 252 -3.83 -17.31 -16.75
C PHE A 252 -4.87 -18.03 -17.58
N ASP A 253 -4.80 -17.93 -18.91
CA ASP A 253 -5.60 -18.76 -19.81
C ASP A 253 -4.88 -20.10 -20.03
N THR A 254 -3.55 -20.07 -20.12
CA THR A 254 -2.66 -21.23 -20.18
C THR A 254 -1.38 -20.97 -19.36
N ALA A 255 -0.43 -21.92 -19.35
CA ALA A 255 0.88 -21.70 -18.72
C ALA A 255 1.74 -20.64 -19.44
N ASP A 256 1.40 -20.36 -20.70
CA ASP A 256 2.18 -19.51 -21.60
C ASP A 256 1.41 -18.28 -22.09
N HIS A 257 0.18 -18.07 -21.61
CA HIS A 257 -0.63 -16.90 -21.91
C HIS A 257 -1.40 -16.43 -20.68
N ALA A 258 -1.37 -15.12 -20.43
CA ALA A 258 -2.12 -14.50 -19.36
C ALA A 258 -2.63 -13.10 -19.73
N GLN A 259 -3.69 -12.67 -19.06
CA GLN A 259 -4.27 -11.35 -19.18
C GLN A 259 -4.04 -10.56 -17.90
N VAL A 260 -3.61 -9.30 -18.03
CA VAL A 260 -3.33 -8.42 -16.90
C VAL A 260 -4.40 -7.32 -16.84
N TYR A 261 -4.94 -7.13 -15.64
CA TYR A 261 -6.00 -6.18 -15.34
C TYR A 261 -5.55 -5.19 -14.27
N SER A 262 -6.17 -4.01 -14.26
CA SER A 262 -6.08 -3.07 -13.15
C SER A 262 -6.69 -3.66 -11.88
N SER A 263 -6.42 -3.01 -10.74
CA SER A 263 -7.10 -3.32 -9.48
C SER A 263 -8.62 -3.13 -9.53
N SER A 264 -9.13 -2.30 -10.45
CA SER A 264 -10.56 -2.12 -10.72
C SER A 264 -11.16 -3.16 -11.69
N GLY A 265 -10.34 -4.08 -12.20
CA GLY A 265 -10.78 -5.18 -13.07
C GLY A 265 -10.82 -4.85 -14.57
N GLN A 266 -10.34 -3.68 -14.99
CA GLN A 266 -10.20 -3.32 -16.42
C GLN A 266 -8.99 -4.02 -17.03
N LYS A 267 -9.15 -4.70 -18.18
CA LYS A 267 -8.03 -5.31 -18.89
C LYS A 267 -7.09 -4.22 -19.42
N ILE A 268 -5.79 -4.38 -19.16
CA ILE A 268 -4.74 -3.44 -19.58
C ILE A 268 -4.00 -4.00 -20.81
N TYR A 269 -3.47 -5.22 -20.70
CA TYR A 269 -2.72 -5.89 -21.76
C TYR A 269 -2.71 -7.41 -21.54
N GLU A 270 -2.18 -8.12 -22.52
CA GLU A 270 -1.96 -9.57 -22.46
C GLU A 270 -0.47 -9.88 -22.58
N ILE A 271 -0.07 -11.02 -22.03
CA ILE A 271 1.31 -11.50 -22.05
C ILE A 271 1.38 -12.93 -22.59
N ASN A 272 2.40 -13.19 -23.42
CA ASN A 272 2.70 -14.49 -24.00
C ASN A 272 4.15 -14.87 -23.66
N ARG A 273 4.40 -16.11 -23.23
CA ARG A 273 5.76 -16.59 -22.98
C ARG A 273 6.56 -16.72 -24.27
N PHE A 274 7.87 -16.51 -24.20
CA PHE A 274 8.82 -16.81 -25.27
C PHE A 274 10.19 -17.26 -24.73
#